data_AF-A0A9W4XL98-F1
#
_entry.id   AF-A0A9W4XL98-F1
#
_cell.length_a   1.000
_cell.length_b   1.000
_cell.length_c   1.000
_cell.angle_alpha   90.00
_cell.angle_beta   90.00
_cell.angle_gamma   90.00
#
_symmetry.space_group_name_H-M   'P 1'
#
loop_
_entity.id
_entity.type
_entity.pdbx_description
1 polymer ?
#
loop_
_entity_poly.entity_id
_entity_poly.type
_entity_poly.pdbx_seq_one_letter_code
_entity_poly.pdbx_strand_id
1 'polypeptide(L)'
;MDPPYQPANITFDSNGSNNNSSFNPNFDARSNSPNGNAVSHGNGGPSRSNIDFNNNSNNNNNGNGMQNQNQNPINPQHQSMNMPQNQNGVQNQGGFQNQNPFQDPAGYNGPQNQNSFQNGYQGNNGPMNQNQTGGYQNNNGPQNQNGYQYPNDFQNQSAPQYHSRNVSGQSTRTNTWLNTPVAPYPPNSNGQQGYFPGPIDANGYPVDVKGKQPYVEERSVQPTPAETPRDSIDVGKEKAEAHAVPHDPHKKDPNQPFMSFGQRIRHFTWAWYTLTMATGGISTLIAIQPHRFPGLITIGAVFYVVNLIFFASLNAMMILRFTKFPGTFKESVMHEREALFLGPFFLSVATIITGTQKYVVESYETSHPMRGWIVTTMAIAFWAYVFVTFCLASFQYSYLFAAHTYPLNKFMPSWLLPIFPIMLGGTIASVIAKDQPVSARMPILVGGLACQGLGFTVCILMYAHYIGRLMQVGYPNREHRGAMFIGVGPPSFTALAFIGMANALPDDFDLQGDGLVDAKVIRTMAIVSAIFLWALAMWFFMIALVAVLHSRPEYFHLGWWAMVFPNTGFIIATINIGNSLKDEIILFVANGLTIAVLIMWAFVLYHNIRAVIVVDIMYPGRDEDVED
;
A
#
# COMPACT_ATOMS: atom_id res chain seq x y z
N MET A 1 -1.59 38.95 -61.31
CA MET A 1 -1.87 38.05 -60.18
C MET A 1 -1.04 38.57 -59.03
N ASP A 2 -1.68 39.32 -58.14
CA ASP A 2 -0.96 40.14 -57.17
C ASP A 2 -0.37 39.33 -56.00
N PRO A 3 0.66 39.86 -55.31
CA PRO A 3 1.59 39.07 -54.50
C PRO A 3 1.32 39.24 -52.97
N PRO A 4 2.14 38.71 -52.05
CA PRO A 4 1.77 38.58 -50.63
C PRO A 4 1.99 39.86 -49.82
N TYR A 5 1.36 39.95 -48.64
CA TYR A 5 1.56 41.07 -47.70
C TYR A 5 1.72 40.64 -46.23
N GLN A 6 2.85 41.07 -45.67
CA GLN A 6 3.16 41.37 -44.26
C GLN A 6 4.13 42.57 -44.29
N PRO A 7 4.39 43.31 -43.19
CA PRO A 7 3.60 43.52 -41.97
C PRO A 7 3.37 45.04 -41.72
N ALA A 8 2.85 45.43 -40.55
CA ALA A 8 2.94 46.83 -40.07
C ALA A 8 3.09 46.91 -38.54
N ASN A 9 4.24 47.44 -38.09
CA ASN A 9 4.43 47.94 -36.73
C ASN A 9 3.96 49.40 -36.65
N ILE A 10 3.39 49.82 -35.52
CA ILE A 10 3.39 51.23 -35.10
C ILE A 10 3.79 51.30 -33.63
N THR A 11 4.97 51.89 -33.39
CA THR A 11 5.44 52.40 -32.10
C THR A 11 5.23 53.91 -32.04
N PHE A 12 4.92 54.47 -30.88
CA PHE A 12 5.18 55.88 -30.58
C PHE A 12 5.54 56.05 -29.10
N ASP A 13 6.78 56.45 -28.84
CA ASP A 13 7.23 57.03 -27.58
C ASP A 13 6.83 58.51 -27.50
N SER A 14 6.58 59.03 -26.28
CA SER A 14 7.54 59.94 -25.61
C SER A 14 6.93 60.82 -24.48
N ASN A 15 7.61 60.78 -23.33
CA ASN A 15 7.94 61.86 -22.39
C ASN A 15 6.94 63.00 -22.06
N GLY A 16 6.73 63.22 -20.74
CA GLY A 16 6.07 64.42 -20.20
C GLY A 16 6.15 64.55 -18.67
N SER A 17 7.33 64.87 -18.13
CA SER A 17 7.53 65.13 -16.70
C SER A 17 7.00 66.50 -16.24
N ASN A 18 6.37 66.61 -15.06
CA ASN A 18 6.79 67.57 -14.02
C ASN A 18 6.04 67.52 -12.67
N ASN A 19 6.76 67.98 -11.64
CA ASN A 19 6.31 68.28 -10.27
C ASN A 19 5.18 69.36 -10.27
N ASN A 20 4.33 69.54 -9.23
CA ASN A 20 4.74 69.96 -7.89
C ASN A 20 3.62 69.94 -6.82
N SER A 21 4.07 69.94 -5.57
CA SER A 21 3.41 70.26 -4.28
C SER A 21 2.18 71.20 -4.29
N SER A 22 1.17 71.09 -3.39
CA SER A 22 1.29 71.39 -1.95
C SER A 22 -0.09 71.49 -1.22
N PHE A 23 -0.03 71.56 0.12
CA PHE A 23 -1.04 72.00 1.12
C PHE A 23 -2.13 71.06 1.70
N ASN A 24 -1.95 70.85 3.02
CA ASN A 24 -2.87 70.31 4.05
C ASN A 24 -3.66 71.49 4.68
N PRO A 25 -4.74 71.27 5.48
CA PRO A 25 -4.52 71.27 6.93
C PRO A 25 -5.43 70.36 7.81
N ASN A 26 -4.78 69.77 8.82
CA ASN A 26 -5.21 69.52 10.21
C ASN A 26 -6.58 68.89 10.57
N PHE A 27 -6.52 67.84 11.41
CA PHE A 27 -7.01 67.92 12.80
C PHE A 27 -6.18 66.99 13.74
N ASP A 28 -6.16 67.32 15.02
CA ASP A 28 -5.06 67.01 15.96
C ASP A 28 -5.42 66.03 17.12
N ALA A 29 -4.40 65.68 17.93
CA ALA A 29 -4.43 65.14 19.31
C ALA A 29 -4.70 63.61 19.55
N ARG A 30 -4.02 62.91 20.47
CA ARG A 30 -2.90 63.26 21.39
C ARG A 30 -2.17 62.00 21.92
N SER A 31 -0.82 62.07 21.96
CA SER A 31 0.13 61.76 23.06
C SER A 31 -0.30 60.84 24.24
N ASN A 32 0.54 60.01 24.89
CA ASN A 32 1.99 60.12 25.15
C ASN A 32 2.64 58.77 25.59
N SER A 33 3.95 58.63 25.42
CA SER A 33 4.82 57.72 26.19
C SER A 33 5.79 58.52 27.08
N PRO A 34 6.55 57.86 27.97
CA PRO A 34 7.93 58.31 28.20
C PRO A 34 9.00 57.19 28.26
N ASN A 35 10.24 57.59 28.04
CA ASN A 35 11.47 56.79 27.92
C ASN A 35 12.02 56.22 29.23
N GLY A 36 12.99 55.28 29.13
CA GLY A 36 13.94 54.96 30.21
C GLY A 36 15.13 54.09 29.75
N ASN A 37 16.35 54.64 29.76
CA ASN A 37 17.61 53.94 29.46
C ASN A 37 18.11 53.08 30.64
N ALA A 38 18.94 52.05 30.38
CA ALA A 38 20.29 51.92 30.96
C ALA A 38 21.05 50.64 30.50
N VAL A 39 22.38 50.67 30.66
CA VAL A 39 23.38 49.70 30.16
C VAL A 39 24.06 48.95 31.33
N SER A 40 24.62 47.77 31.04
CA SER A 40 25.92 47.24 31.56
C SER A 40 25.96 45.96 32.43
N HIS A 41 26.85 45.06 31.99
CA HIS A 41 27.71 44.10 32.71
C HIS A 41 27.17 42.97 33.63
N GLY A 42 27.74 41.76 33.44
CA GLY A 42 27.76 40.70 34.46
C GLY A 42 28.13 39.30 33.94
N ASN A 43 29.41 38.91 34.00
CA ASN A 43 29.89 37.55 33.70
C ASN A 43 29.39 36.50 34.71
N GLY A 44 29.27 35.23 34.28
CA GLY A 44 29.46 34.07 35.17
C GLY A 44 28.49 32.90 35.03
N GLY A 45 28.98 31.77 34.54
CA GLY A 45 28.51 30.43 34.97
C GLY A 45 29.67 29.69 35.64
N PRO A 46 29.61 28.36 35.85
CA PRO A 46 28.44 27.48 35.95
C PRO A 46 28.46 26.63 37.25
N SER A 47 27.40 25.85 37.56
CA SER A 47 27.53 24.64 38.40
C SER A 47 26.33 23.69 38.33
N ARG A 48 26.60 22.40 38.58
CA ARG A 48 25.65 21.27 38.59
C ARG A 48 25.14 20.99 40.01
N SER A 49 23.96 20.38 40.13
CA SER A 49 23.69 19.35 41.14
C SER A 49 22.46 18.50 40.80
N ASN A 50 22.57 17.18 41.02
CA ASN A 50 21.46 16.23 41.01
C ASN A 50 20.73 16.26 42.36
N ILE A 51 19.44 15.88 42.39
CA ILE A 51 18.81 15.26 43.57
C ILE A 51 17.91 14.12 43.08
N ASP A 52 18.25 12.89 43.46
CA ASP A 52 17.33 11.74 43.48
C ASP A 52 16.46 11.79 44.73
N PHE A 53 15.24 11.25 44.69
CA PHE A 53 14.64 10.64 45.88
C PHE A 53 13.73 9.46 45.52
N ASN A 54 13.98 8.34 46.20
CA ASN A 54 13.19 7.12 46.17
C ASN A 54 12.91 6.76 47.63
N ASN A 55 11.65 6.50 48.02
CA ASN A 55 11.38 5.72 49.24
C ASN A 55 9.98 5.11 49.28
N ASN A 56 9.84 4.07 50.10
CA ASN A 56 8.72 3.12 50.09
C ASN A 56 8.23 2.83 51.53
N SER A 57 7.03 2.23 51.65
CA SER A 57 6.51 1.38 52.77
C SER A 57 5.38 1.91 53.66
N ASN A 58 4.28 1.12 53.68
CA ASN A 58 3.43 0.72 54.82
C ASN A 58 2.57 1.80 55.56
N ASN A 59 1.42 1.48 56.20
CA ASN A 59 0.89 0.19 56.67
C ASN A 59 -0.65 0.23 56.97
N ASN A 60 -1.39 -0.89 56.81
CA ASN A 60 -2.47 -1.42 57.70
C ASN A 60 -3.73 -0.56 58.10
N ASN A 61 -4.93 -1.08 58.45
CA ASN A 61 -5.48 -2.45 58.57
C ASN A 61 -7.05 -2.49 58.62
N ASN A 62 -7.61 -3.71 58.73
CA ASN A 62 -8.99 -4.11 59.17
C ASN A 62 -10.15 -4.00 58.15
N GLY A 63 -11.11 -4.95 58.07
CA GLY A 63 -11.21 -6.28 58.71
C GLY A 63 -12.65 -6.75 59.00
N ASN A 64 -12.95 -8.04 58.72
CA ASN A 64 -14.18 -8.82 59.06
C ASN A 64 -15.49 -8.47 58.30
N GLY A 65 -16.43 -9.40 58.01
CA GLY A 65 -16.39 -10.87 58.11
C GLY A 65 -17.78 -11.57 58.09
N MET A 66 -17.85 -12.75 57.43
CA MET A 66 -18.76 -13.91 57.67
C MET A 66 -20.25 -13.98 57.18
N GLN A 67 -20.52 -15.12 56.50
CA GLN A 67 -21.65 -16.08 56.63
C GLN A 67 -23.09 -15.82 56.06
N ASN A 68 -23.32 -16.38 54.86
CA ASN A 68 -24.17 -17.57 54.57
C ASN A 68 -25.60 -17.71 55.18
N GLN A 69 -26.66 -17.67 54.34
CA GLN A 69 -27.76 -18.67 54.31
C GLN A 69 -28.87 -18.44 53.23
N ASN A 70 -29.23 -19.52 52.51
CA ASN A 70 -30.58 -20.00 52.14
C ASN A 70 -31.75 -19.04 51.73
N GLN A 71 -32.27 -19.16 50.49
CA GLN A 71 -33.59 -19.76 50.16
C GLN A 71 -34.12 -19.44 48.73
N ASN A 72 -34.62 -20.48 48.08
CA ASN A 72 -35.66 -20.53 47.03
C ASN A 72 -36.67 -21.61 47.52
N PRO A 73 -37.84 -21.91 46.91
CA PRO A 73 -38.57 -21.25 45.81
C PRO A 73 -40.10 -21.04 46.09
N ILE A 74 -40.84 -20.32 45.23
CA ILE A 74 -42.30 -20.56 45.02
C ILE A 74 -42.67 -20.38 43.54
N ASN A 75 -43.52 -21.28 43.04
CA ASN A 75 -44.20 -21.26 41.73
C ASN A 75 -45.72 -21.51 41.97
N PRO A 76 -46.64 -20.97 41.17
CA PRO A 76 -48.02 -21.49 41.09
C PRO A 76 -48.27 -22.28 39.79
N GLN A 77 -48.80 -23.49 39.92
CA GLN A 77 -49.32 -24.30 38.81
C GLN A 77 -50.86 -24.18 38.67
N HIS A 78 -51.34 -24.64 37.51
CA HIS A 78 -52.69 -25.07 37.10
C HIS A 78 -53.25 -24.23 35.92
N GLN A 79 -53.91 -24.80 34.90
CA GLN A 79 -54.54 -26.14 34.79
C GLN A 79 -54.50 -26.71 33.35
N SER A 80 -54.90 -27.98 33.20
CA SER A 80 -54.64 -28.89 32.07
C SER A 80 -55.80 -29.10 31.07
N MET A 81 -55.48 -29.85 29.99
CA MET A 81 -56.34 -30.55 29.00
C MET A 81 -56.81 -29.73 27.76
N ASN A 82 -56.95 -30.28 26.55
CA ASN A 82 -56.67 -31.65 26.06
C ASN A 82 -56.36 -31.74 24.53
N MET A 83 -55.90 -32.90 24.04
CA MET A 83 -55.91 -33.30 22.61
C MET A 83 -57.18 -34.09 22.24
N PRO A 84 -57.38 -34.41 20.95
CA PRO A 84 -57.65 -35.81 20.58
C PRO A 84 -56.69 -36.38 19.52
N GLN A 85 -56.58 -37.72 19.50
CA GLN A 85 -55.72 -38.51 18.63
C GLN A 85 -56.43 -39.06 17.38
N ASN A 86 -55.69 -39.07 16.25
CA ASN A 86 -55.42 -40.23 15.37
C ASN A 86 -56.59 -41.11 14.84
N GLN A 87 -56.74 -41.22 13.51
CA GLN A 87 -56.90 -42.53 12.83
C GLN A 87 -56.79 -42.51 11.28
N ASN A 88 -56.12 -43.54 10.76
CA ASN A 88 -56.14 -44.22 9.45
C ASN A 88 -57.17 -43.83 8.36
N GLY A 89 -56.73 -43.87 7.09
CA GLY A 89 -57.61 -43.96 5.91
C GLY A 89 -56.85 -44.16 4.59
N VAL A 90 -57.24 -45.14 3.77
CA VAL A 90 -56.63 -45.50 2.48
C VAL A 90 -57.60 -45.17 1.33
N GLN A 91 -57.07 -44.78 0.14
CA GLN A 91 -57.56 -45.06 -1.23
C GLN A 91 -57.62 -43.86 -2.21
N ASN A 92 -56.68 -43.89 -3.18
CA ASN A 92 -56.87 -43.95 -4.65
C ASN A 92 -57.76 -42.98 -5.48
N GLN A 93 -57.15 -42.59 -6.62
CA GLN A 93 -57.70 -42.32 -7.97
C GLN A 93 -58.24 -40.93 -8.40
N GLY A 94 -57.90 -40.58 -9.66
CA GLY A 94 -58.40 -39.43 -10.45
C GLY A 94 -57.42 -38.24 -10.51
N GLY A 95 -56.71 -37.91 -11.60
CA GLY A 95 -56.63 -38.53 -12.93
C GLY A 95 -57.09 -37.58 -14.05
N PHE A 96 -56.15 -36.88 -14.70
CA PHE A 96 -56.35 -36.31 -16.05
C PHE A 96 -55.03 -36.35 -16.84
N GLN A 97 -55.09 -36.97 -18.03
CA GLN A 97 -54.01 -37.06 -19.01
C GLN A 97 -54.18 -35.99 -20.09
N ASN A 98 -53.14 -35.74 -20.87
CA ASN A 98 -53.31 -35.43 -22.29
C ASN A 98 -52.11 -35.97 -23.10
N GLN A 99 -52.35 -36.52 -24.29
CA GLN A 99 -51.34 -37.18 -25.14
C GLN A 99 -51.60 -36.95 -26.64
N ASN A 100 -50.52 -36.62 -27.38
CA ASN A 100 -50.19 -37.09 -28.75
C ASN A 100 -51.11 -36.71 -29.94
N PRO A 101 -50.73 -37.02 -31.22
CA PRO A 101 -49.41 -37.19 -31.87
C PRO A 101 -49.26 -36.36 -33.19
N PHE A 102 -48.18 -36.57 -33.98
CA PHE A 102 -48.06 -36.63 -35.48
C PHE A 102 -46.57 -36.43 -35.89
N GLN A 103 -45.81 -37.47 -36.29
CA GLN A 103 -45.59 -38.05 -37.65
C GLN A 103 -44.50 -37.37 -38.54
N ASP A 104 -43.41 -38.12 -38.82
CA ASP A 104 -42.42 -37.89 -39.91
C ASP A 104 -42.95 -38.39 -41.29
N PRO A 105 -42.38 -38.00 -42.45
CA PRO A 105 -41.25 -38.77 -43.04
C PRO A 105 -40.23 -38.03 -43.98
N ALA A 106 -39.08 -38.71 -44.22
CA ALA A 106 -38.08 -38.55 -45.31
C ALA A 106 -37.13 -37.32 -45.31
N GLY A 107 -35.86 -37.39 -45.74
CA GLY A 107 -35.01 -38.53 -46.15
C GLY A 107 -33.67 -38.11 -46.81
N TYR A 108 -32.77 -39.09 -47.06
CA TYR A 108 -31.55 -39.07 -47.91
C TYR A 108 -30.13 -38.70 -47.36
N ASN A 109 -29.33 -39.79 -47.23
CA ASN A 109 -27.89 -39.99 -47.54
C ASN A 109 -26.71 -39.35 -46.76
N GLY A 110 -25.84 -40.25 -46.25
CA GLY A 110 -24.43 -40.00 -45.91
C GLY A 110 -23.46 -40.26 -47.09
N PRO A 111 -22.22 -40.77 -46.90
CA PRO A 111 -21.88 -41.84 -45.94
C PRO A 111 -20.62 -41.60 -45.06
N GLN A 112 -20.37 -42.57 -44.18
CA GLN A 112 -19.19 -42.70 -43.31
C GLN A 112 -17.92 -43.07 -44.09
N ASN A 113 -16.74 -42.89 -43.48
CA ASN A 113 -15.59 -43.75 -43.77
C ASN A 113 -14.80 -44.04 -42.48
N GLN A 114 -14.68 -45.33 -42.13
CA GLN A 114 -13.76 -45.86 -41.12
C GLN A 114 -12.82 -46.84 -41.82
N ASN A 115 -11.51 -46.70 -41.57
CA ASN A 115 -10.47 -47.69 -41.78
C ASN A 115 -9.18 -47.13 -41.14
N SER A 116 -8.22 -47.86 -40.56
CA SER A 116 -8.09 -49.21 -39.96
C SER A 116 -6.60 -49.61 -40.06
N PHE A 117 -6.07 -50.37 -39.10
CA PHE A 117 -4.70 -50.95 -39.12
C PHE A 117 -3.55 -49.91 -38.96
N GLN A 118 -2.35 -50.24 -38.50
CA GLN A 118 -1.79 -51.50 -37.97
C GLN A 118 -0.60 -51.15 -37.06
N ASN A 119 -0.34 -51.94 -36.02
CA ASN A 119 1.01 -52.04 -35.44
C ASN A 119 1.18 -53.39 -34.74
N GLY A 120 2.23 -54.12 -35.07
CA GLY A 120 2.49 -55.45 -34.54
C GLY A 120 3.90 -55.91 -34.85
N TYR A 121 4.45 -56.72 -33.93
CA TYR A 121 5.81 -57.27 -33.91
C TYR A 121 6.91 -56.20 -33.67
N GLN A 122 7.94 -56.48 -32.87
CA GLN A 122 8.55 -57.76 -32.50
C GLN A 122 9.09 -57.71 -31.05
N GLY A 123 9.28 -58.86 -30.40
CA GLY A 123 9.87 -58.95 -29.06
C GLY A 123 10.87 -60.10 -28.90
N ASN A 124 11.70 -60.01 -27.85
CA ASN A 124 12.49 -61.09 -27.21
C ASN A 124 12.94 -60.53 -25.84
N ASN A 125 12.53 -61.07 -24.67
CA ASN A 125 13.02 -62.29 -24.00
C ASN A 125 14.57 -62.31 -23.85
N GLY A 126 15.21 -62.42 -22.68
CA GLY A 126 14.86 -62.59 -21.24
C GLY A 126 16.18 -62.92 -20.47
N PRO A 127 16.25 -63.49 -19.24
CA PRO A 127 15.27 -63.56 -18.14
C PRO A 127 15.85 -63.24 -16.71
N MET A 128 14.94 -63.28 -15.72
CA MET A 128 15.05 -63.36 -14.23
C MET A 128 16.37 -63.73 -13.50
N ASN A 129 16.57 -63.16 -12.28
CA ASN A 129 16.58 -63.94 -11.01
C ASN A 129 16.27 -63.09 -9.74
N GLN A 130 15.92 -63.75 -8.62
CA GLN A 130 15.49 -63.18 -7.32
C GLN A 130 16.45 -63.56 -6.15
N ASN A 131 16.16 -63.02 -4.94
CA ASN A 131 16.59 -63.44 -3.59
C ASN A 131 18.03 -63.09 -3.12
N GLN A 132 18.36 -62.87 -1.83
CA GLN A 132 17.59 -62.52 -0.60
C GLN A 132 18.57 -62.05 0.53
N THR A 133 18.04 -61.33 1.53
CA THR A 133 18.47 -61.24 2.96
C THR A 133 19.93 -60.91 3.42
N GLY A 134 20.03 -59.90 4.30
CA GLY A 134 20.58 -60.10 5.66
C GLY A 134 21.88 -59.37 6.07
N GLY A 135 21.92 -58.82 7.29
CA GLY A 135 23.17 -58.48 8.01
C GLY A 135 23.17 -57.16 8.82
N TYR A 136 23.41 -57.22 10.14
CA TYR A 136 23.43 -56.08 11.07
C TYR A 136 24.86 -55.73 11.56
N GLN A 137 25.06 -54.43 11.84
CA GLN A 137 25.87 -53.84 12.94
C GLN A 137 27.40 -54.04 13.13
N ASN A 138 28.06 -52.88 13.29
CA ASN A 138 29.13 -52.50 14.25
C ASN A 138 30.45 -53.28 14.35
N ASN A 139 31.57 -52.54 14.26
CA ASN A 139 32.52 -52.50 15.37
C ASN A 139 33.38 -51.22 15.45
N ASN A 140 33.93 -50.93 16.64
CA ASN A 140 34.57 -49.66 17.02
C ASN A 140 36.12 -49.65 16.93
N GLY A 141 36.68 -48.47 16.62
CA GLY A 141 37.95 -47.95 17.20
C GLY A 141 39.28 -48.54 16.71
N PRO A 142 40.46 -48.03 17.18
CA PRO A 142 40.61 -47.10 18.32
C PRO A 142 41.59 -45.89 18.16
N GLN A 143 41.41 -44.92 19.08
CA GLN A 143 42.44 -44.16 19.83
C GLN A 143 43.29 -43.01 19.23
N ASN A 144 43.75 -42.19 20.19
CA ASN A 144 44.24 -40.81 20.17
C ASN A 144 45.63 -40.77 20.84
N GLN A 145 46.54 -39.81 20.55
CA GLN A 145 47.46 -39.22 21.59
C GLN A 145 48.40 -38.07 21.13
N ASN A 146 48.80 -37.24 22.11
CA ASN A 146 49.87 -36.19 22.18
C ASN A 146 49.57 -34.79 21.54
N GLY A 147 49.83 -33.64 22.18
CA GLY A 147 50.21 -33.31 23.58
C GLY A 147 50.69 -31.84 23.82
N TYR A 148 50.50 -31.31 25.05
CA TYR A 148 51.20 -30.17 25.73
C TYR A 148 50.88 -28.65 25.51
N GLN A 149 50.23 -28.07 26.55
CA GLN A 149 50.49 -26.84 27.37
C GLN A 149 50.74 -25.38 26.86
N TYR A 150 50.13 -24.47 27.68
CA TYR A 150 50.12 -22.99 27.87
C TYR A 150 51.50 -22.25 28.02
N PRO A 151 51.62 -20.88 27.91
CA PRO A 151 50.96 -19.89 28.81
C PRO A 151 50.59 -18.46 28.30
N ASN A 152 49.93 -17.71 29.20
CA ASN A 152 49.68 -16.25 29.16
C ASN A 152 50.85 -15.45 29.77
N ASP A 153 50.96 -14.16 29.42
CA ASP A 153 51.67 -13.16 30.22
C ASP A 153 50.94 -11.79 30.23
N PHE A 154 51.15 -11.01 31.29
CA PHE A 154 50.58 -9.68 31.55
C PHE A 154 51.70 -8.73 32.02
N GLN A 155 51.78 -7.48 31.52
CA GLN A 155 51.86 -6.26 32.38
C GLN A 155 51.90 -4.92 31.62
N ASN A 156 51.47 -3.87 32.33
CA ASN A 156 51.34 -2.45 31.95
C ASN A 156 52.66 -1.72 31.61
N GLN A 157 52.59 -0.63 30.83
CA GLN A 157 52.94 0.74 31.32
C GLN A 157 52.59 1.93 30.38
N SER A 158 52.16 3.03 31.04
CA SER A 158 52.23 4.48 30.68
C SER A 158 51.69 5.07 29.34
N ALA A 159 50.93 6.17 29.48
CA ALA A 159 50.62 7.15 28.43
C ALA A 159 51.68 8.28 28.34
N PRO A 160 51.67 9.14 27.30
CA PRO A 160 50.88 10.38 27.42
C PRO A 160 50.16 10.86 26.12
N GLN A 161 49.24 11.81 26.28
CA GLN A 161 48.55 12.50 25.18
C GLN A 161 49.42 13.57 24.50
N TYR A 162 49.23 13.80 23.20
CA TYR A 162 49.43 15.12 22.57
C TYR A 162 48.39 15.36 21.46
N HIS A 163 47.91 16.60 21.35
CA HIS A 163 46.90 17.03 20.37
C HIS A 163 47.47 17.24 18.96
N SER A 164 46.66 16.96 17.93
CA SER A 164 46.64 17.76 16.69
C SER A 164 45.29 17.70 15.98
N ARG A 165 45.02 18.75 15.19
CA ARG A 165 43.70 19.11 14.64
C ARG A 165 43.39 18.45 13.29
N ASN A 166 42.09 18.32 13.05
CA ASN A 166 41.38 18.58 11.78
C ASN A 166 41.54 17.66 10.54
N VAL A 167 40.36 17.24 10.06
CA VAL A 167 39.87 17.26 8.66
C VAL A 167 40.13 16.04 7.73
N SER A 168 38.99 15.48 7.30
CA SER A 168 38.67 14.65 6.12
C SER A 168 39.73 13.70 5.52
N GLY A 169 39.48 12.39 5.65
CA GLY A 169 40.02 11.37 4.75
C GLY A 169 38.96 10.92 3.74
N GLN A 170 39.01 11.42 2.50
CA GLN A 170 38.36 10.75 1.36
C GLN A 170 39.03 9.40 1.13
N SER A 171 38.27 8.35 0.82
CA SER A 171 38.85 7.11 0.27
C SER A 171 38.00 6.58 -0.89
N THR A 172 38.56 6.73 -2.09
CA THR A 172 38.01 6.21 -3.34
C THR A 172 38.74 4.91 -3.67
N ARG A 173 38.10 3.74 -3.57
CA ARG A 173 38.62 2.50 -4.20
C ARG A 173 37.52 1.59 -4.76
N THR A 174 37.92 0.86 -5.79
CA THR A 174 37.10 0.24 -6.82
C THR A 174 36.89 -1.27 -6.64
N ASN A 175 35.84 -1.79 -7.28
CA ASN A 175 35.53 -3.21 -7.36
C ASN A 175 36.71 -4.02 -7.94
N THR A 176 37.02 -5.16 -7.32
CA THR A 176 37.93 -6.18 -7.87
C THR A 176 37.13 -7.45 -8.11
N TRP A 177 36.97 -7.85 -9.38
CA TRP A 177 36.40 -9.15 -9.74
C TRP A 177 37.50 -10.19 -9.96
N LEU A 178 37.15 -11.45 -9.70
CA LEU A 178 38.06 -12.60 -9.67
C LEU A 178 38.43 -13.04 -11.10
N ASN A 179 39.73 -13.14 -11.41
CA ASN A 179 40.21 -13.72 -12.67
C ASN A 179 40.44 -15.24 -12.51
N THR A 180 39.89 -16.03 -13.44
CA THR A 180 40.28 -17.44 -13.65
C THR A 180 40.76 -17.61 -15.09
N PRO A 181 41.91 -18.27 -15.35
CA PRO A 181 42.43 -18.46 -16.70
C PRO A 181 41.74 -19.62 -17.43
N VAL A 182 41.53 -19.47 -18.74
CA VAL A 182 40.87 -20.44 -19.62
C VAL A 182 41.90 -21.36 -20.31
N ALA A 183 41.61 -22.64 -20.44
CA ALA A 183 42.49 -23.63 -21.07
C ALA A 183 42.48 -23.55 -22.62
N PRO A 184 43.58 -23.89 -23.32
CA PRO A 184 43.63 -23.89 -24.79
C PRO A 184 43.00 -25.15 -25.39
N TYR A 185 42.29 -25.00 -26.51
CA TYR A 185 41.77 -26.13 -27.31
C TYR A 185 42.90 -26.88 -28.05
N PRO A 186 42.77 -28.20 -28.28
CA PRO A 186 43.77 -28.99 -29.01
C PRO A 186 43.71 -28.75 -30.53
N PRO A 187 44.85 -28.84 -31.25
CA PRO A 187 44.90 -28.66 -32.70
C PRO A 187 44.37 -29.91 -33.43
N ASN A 188 43.55 -29.69 -34.47
CA ASN A 188 43.14 -30.78 -35.36
C ASN A 188 44.20 -31.03 -36.45
N SER A 189 44.61 -32.27 -36.62
CA SER A 189 45.57 -32.69 -37.63
C SER A 189 44.88 -32.90 -38.98
N ASN A 190 44.94 -31.90 -39.88
CA ASN A 190 44.91 -32.10 -41.36
C ASN A 190 45.13 -30.80 -42.20
N GLY A 191 45.79 -29.77 -41.65
CA GLY A 191 46.44 -28.74 -42.47
C GLY A 191 45.57 -27.87 -43.40
N GLN A 192 44.25 -27.80 -43.18
CA GLN A 192 43.33 -26.94 -43.94
C GLN A 192 42.85 -25.74 -43.12
N GLN A 193 42.73 -24.59 -43.77
CA GLN A 193 42.59 -23.28 -43.14
C GLN A 193 41.23 -23.08 -42.45
N GLY A 194 41.26 -22.53 -41.23
CA GLY A 194 40.07 -22.07 -40.51
C GLY A 194 39.47 -20.80 -41.15
N TYR A 195 38.14 -20.73 -41.17
CA TYR A 195 37.36 -19.90 -42.09
C TYR A 195 37.20 -18.43 -41.64
N PHE A 196 38.26 -17.60 -41.65
CA PHE A 196 38.13 -16.12 -41.65
C PHE A 196 39.41 -15.43 -42.17
N PRO A 197 39.46 -14.97 -43.44
CA PRO A 197 40.57 -14.18 -43.97
C PRO A 197 40.31 -12.68 -43.76
N GLY A 198 40.73 -12.14 -42.62
CA GLY A 198 40.60 -10.71 -42.30
C GLY A 198 41.78 -10.20 -41.46
N PRO A 199 42.14 -8.90 -41.56
CA PRO A 199 43.17 -8.31 -40.72
C PRO A 199 42.74 -8.32 -39.25
N ILE A 200 43.70 -8.60 -38.36
CA ILE A 200 43.54 -8.60 -36.91
C ILE A 200 44.25 -7.40 -36.28
N ASP A 201 43.77 -6.94 -35.14
CA ASP A 201 44.43 -5.90 -34.34
C ASP A 201 45.64 -6.43 -33.54
N ALA A 202 46.34 -5.54 -32.85
CA ALA A 202 47.51 -5.89 -32.04
C ALA A 202 47.21 -6.83 -30.85
N ASN A 203 45.93 -7.04 -30.52
CA ASN A 203 45.48 -7.94 -29.46
C ASN A 203 44.89 -9.25 -30.01
N GLY A 204 44.88 -9.44 -31.35
CA GLY A 204 44.43 -10.64 -32.02
C GLY A 204 42.94 -10.67 -32.40
N TYR A 205 42.20 -9.57 -32.28
CA TYR A 205 40.78 -9.52 -32.63
C TYR A 205 40.55 -9.19 -34.12
N PRO A 206 39.58 -9.81 -34.81
CA PRO A 206 39.25 -9.47 -36.20
C PRO A 206 38.73 -8.04 -36.33
N VAL A 207 39.30 -7.26 -37.25
CA VAL A 207 38.85 -5.89 -37.55
C VAL A 207 37.69 -5.94 -38.54
N ASP A 208 36.52 -5.43 -38.15
CA ASP A 208 35.37 -5.30 -39.05
C ASP A 208 35.59 -4.18 -40.07
N VAL A 209 35.72 -4.56 -41.34
CA VAL A 209 35.98 -3.65 -42.46
C VAL A 209 34.70 -3.33 -43.27
N LYS A 210 33.50 -3.69 -42.79
CA LYS A 210 32.23 -3.51 -43.52
C LYS A 210 31.09 -2.86 -42.71
N GLY A 211 31.40 -1.83 -41.94
CA GLY A 211 30.41 -0.86 -41.44
C GLY A 211 30.20 0.31 -42.41
N LYS A 212 28.97 0.51 -42.92
CA LYS A 212 28.60 1.76 -43.62
C LYS A 212 28.69 2.95 -42.66
N GLN A 213 29.11 4.11 -43.15
CA GLN A 213 29.11 5.34 -42.35
C GLN A 213 27.69 5.64 -41.82
N PRO A 214 27.54 6.04 -40.55
CA PRO A 214 26.28 6.58 -40.07
C PRO A 214 25.99 7.90 -40.78
N TYR A 215 24.75 8.08 -41.24
CA TYR A 215 24.24 9.36 -41.73
C TYR A 215 24.19 10.34 -40.56
N VAL A 216 25.19 11.21 -40.46
CA VAL A 216 25.19 12.35 -39.53
C VAL A 216 24.43 13.49 -40.22
N GLU A 217 23.19 13.71 -39.81
CA GLU A 217 22.47 14.92 -40.17
C GLU A 217 23.03 16.07 -39.30
N GLU A 218 24.12 16.67 -39.78
CA GLU A 218 24.81 17.76 -39.10
C GLU A 218 23.98 19.04 -39.19
N ARG A 219 22.95 19.15 -38.34
CA ARG A 219 22.25 20.41 -38.11
C ARG A 219 23.30 21.41 -37.59
N SER A 220 23.57 22.44 -38.39
CA SER A 220 24.51 23.51 -38.05
C SER A 220 24.03 24.29 -36.82
N VAL A 221 24.44 23.84 -35.64
CA VAL A 221 24.29 24.61 -34.39
C VAL A 221 25.29 25.76 -34.47
N GLN A 222 24.80 27.00 -34.43
CA GLN A 222 25.68 28.16 -34.30
C GLN A 222 26.58 27.98 -33.07
N PRO A 223 27.91 28.17 -33.17
CA PRO A 223 28.77 28.19 -32.01
C PRO A 223 28.25 29.25 -31.04
N THR A 224 27.94 28.84 -29.81
CA THR A 224 27.65 29.79 -28.73
C THR A 224 28.82 30.78 -28.64
N PRO A 225 28.59 32.10 -28.62
CA PRO A 225 29.66 33.07 -28.52
C PRO A 225 30.57 32.76 -27.33
N ALA A 226 31.83 32.46 -27.61
CA ALA A 226 32.86 32.45 -26.58
C ALA A 226 33.03 33.89 -26.06
N GLU A 227 33.33 34.02 -24.76
CA GLU A 227 33.47 35.30 -24.05
C GLU A 227 32.17 36.05 -23.72
N THR A 228 31.34 35.44 -22.86
CA THR A 228 30.78 36.21 -21.73
C THR A 228 31.68 36.00 -20.50
N PRO A 229 32.17 37.05 -19.83
CA PRO A 229 33.01 36.91 -18.64
C PRO A 229 32.32 36.06 -17.57
N ARG A 230 32.94 34.94 -17.18
CA ARG A 230 32.32 33.94 -16.30
C ARG A 230 32.47 34.23 -14.80
N ASP A 231 32.98 35.41 -14.45
CA ASP A 231 33.23 35.88 -13.09
C ASP A 231 32.70 37.31 -12.86
N SER A 232 31.41 37.52 -13.15
CA SER A 232 30.62 38.48 -12.38
C SER A 232 29.64 37.72 -11.50
N ILE A 233 30.18 37.01 -10.51
CA ILE A 233 29.40 36.66 -9.31
C ILE A 233 28.91 38.00 -8.76
N ASP A 234 27.61 38.25 -8.84
CA ASP A 234 27.00 39.42 -8.21
C ASP A 234 27.03 39.17 -6.70
N VAL A 235 28.12 39.57 -6.06
CA VAL A 235 28.34 39.44 -4.61
C VAL A 235 27.28 40.21 -3.82
N GLY A 236 26.57 41.16 -4.43
CA GLY A 236 25.39 41.80 -3.85
C GLY A 236 24.19 40.85 -3.81
N LYS A 237 23.93 40.15 -4.92
CA LYS A 237 22.85 39.17 -5.04
C LYS A 237 23.13 37.89 -4.25
N GLU A 238 24.36 37.39 -4.25
CA GLU A 238 24.76 36.24 -3.44
C GLU A 238 24.73 36.57 -1.94
N LYS A 239 24.98 37.83 -1.52
CA LYS A 239 24.73 38.27 -0.13
C LYS A 239 23.25 38.44 0.21
N ALA A 240 22.40 38.77 -0.76
CA ALA A 240 20.95 38.78 -0.56
C ALA A 240 20.39 37.35 -0.45
N GLU A 241 20.88 36.42 -1.26
CA GLU A 241 20.47 35.01 -1.28
C GLU A 241 21.10 34.19 -0.14
N ALA A 242 22.31 34.50 0.33
CA ALA A 242 22.90 33.94 1.55
C ALA A 242 22.19 34.38 2.85
N HIS A 243 21.33 35.40 2.77
CA HIS A 243 20.42 35.80 3.84
C HIS A 243 18.95 35.42 3.56
N ALA A 244 18.65 34.85 2.39
CA ALA A 244 17.38 34.19 2.15
C ALA A 244 17.38 32.85 2.90
N VAL A 245 16.57 32.75 3.95
CA VAL A 245 16.31 31.47 4.61
C VAL A 245 15.83 30.48 3.54
N PRO A 246 16.43 29.27 3.42
CA PRO A 246 15.98 28.28 2.44
C PRO A 246 14.47 28.10 2.52
N HIS A 247 13.78 28.35 1.41
CA HIS A 247 12.34 28.23 1.34
C HIS A 247 11.96 26.74 1.42
N ASP A 248 11.72 26.25 2.63
CA ASP A 248 11.09 24.95 2.84
C ASP A 248 9.67 24.99 2.23
N PRO A 249 9.40 24.29 1.12
CA PRO A 249 8.12 24.37 0.41
C PRO A 249 6.94 23.86 1.25
N HIS A 250 7.20 23.07 2.30
CA HIS A 250 6.16 22.57 3.20
C HIS A 250 5.85 23.55 4.34
N LYS A 251 6.78 24.46 4.64
CA LYS A 251 6.62 25.48 5.67
C LYS A 251 5.58 26.51 5.25
N LYS A 252 4.72 26.86 6.20
CA LYS A 252 3.67 27.86 5.96
C LYS A 252 4.26 29.27 5.93
N ASP A 253 4.01 30.00 4.84
CA ASP A 253 4.30 31.44 4.77
C ASP A 253 3.40 32.19 5.77
N PRO A 254 3.97 32.92 6.77
CA PRO A 254 3.19 33.75 7.67
C PRO A 254 2.36 34.84 6.96
N ASN A 255 2.75 35.23 5.75
CA ASN A 255 2.13 36.28 4.96
C ASN A 255 1.16 35.75 3.89
N GLN A 256 0.80 34.46 3.91
CA GLN A 256 -0.05 33.85 2.89
C GLN A 256 -1.38 34.62 2.72
N PRO A 257 -1.75 35.10 1.50
CA PRO A 257 -2.95 35.88 1.30
C PRO A 257 -4.22 35.07 1.59
N PHE A 258 -5.22 35.71 2.20
CA PHE A 258 -6.52 35.11 2.46
C PHE A 258 -7.19 34.69 1.16
N MET A 259 -7.57 33.42 1.06
CA MET A 259 -8.24 32.85 -0.09
C MET A 259 -9.65 32.38 0.30
N SER A 260 -10.66 32.83 -0.45
CA SER A 260 -12.05 32.42 -0.19
C SER A 260 -12.23 30.91 -0.38
N PHE A 261 -13.13 30.28 0.38
CA PHE A 261 -13.39 28.84 0.24
C PHE A 261 -13.71 28.43 -1.21
N GLY A 262 -14.45 29.29 -1.93
CA GLY A 262 -14.76 29.09 -3.35
C GLY A 262 -13.57 29.07 -4.31
N GLN A 263 -12.43 29.66 -3.93
CA GLN A 263 -11.17 29.57 -4.68
C GLN A 263 -10.34 28.37 -4.20
N ARG A 264 -10.31 28.10 -2.89
CA ARG A 264 -9.61 26.95 -2.28
C ARG A 264 -10.04 25.59 -2.85
N ILE A 265 -11.28 25.46 -3.30
CA ILE A 265 -11.79 24.25 -3.99
C ILE A 265 -10.96 23.89 -5.24
N ARG A 266 -10.24 24.83 -5.87
CA ARG A 266 -9.31 24.52 -6.97
C ARG A 266 -8.20 23.53 -6.56
N HIS A 267 -7.82 23.55 -5.28
CA HIS A 267 -6.76 22.74 -4.67
C HIS A 267 -7.31 21.51 -3.93
N PHE A 268 -8.56 21.10 -4.21
CA PHE A 268 -9.16 19.92 -3.63
C PHE A 268 -8.78 18.66 -4.45
N THR A 269 -7.81 17.88 -3.96
CA THR A 269 -7.16 16.77 -4.68
C THR A 269 -7.83 15.40 -4.47
N TRP A 270 -7.47 14.40 -5.29
CA TRP A 270 -7.89 13.01 -5.06
C TRP A 270 -7.42 12.41 -3.72
N ALA A 271 -6.39 12.99 -3.08
CA ALA A 271 -5.90 12.50 -1.79
C ALA A 271 -6.94 12.63 -0.67
N TRP A 272 -7.97 13.45 -0.85
CA TRP A 272 -9.12 13.54 0.06
C TRP A 272 -9.86 12.22 0.23
N TYR A 273 -9.85 11.31 -0.75
CA TYR A 273 -10.48 10.00 -0.60
C TYR A 273 -9.76 9.10 0.43
N THR A 274 -8.56 9.47 0.90
CA THR A 274 -7.89 8.77 2.01
C THR A 274 -8.69 8.79 3.31
N LEU A 275 -9.47 9.85 3.57
CA LEU A 275 -10.45 9.93 4.67
C LEU A 275 -11.53 8.84 4.56
N THR A 276 -12.07 8.61 3.35
CA THR A 276 -13.20 7.70 3.15
C THR A 276 -12.76 6.24 3.17
N MET A 277 -11.67 5.88 2.48
CA MET A 277 -11.11 4.53 2.61
C MET A 277 -10.75 4.21 4.07
N ALA A 278 -10.18 5.14 4.83
CA ALA A 278 -9.90 4.94 6.26
C ALA A 278 -11.16 4.74 7.10
N THR A 279 -12.20 5.56 6.90
CA THR A 279 -13.47 5.46 7.62
C THR A 279 -14.22 4.16 7.29
N GLY A 280 -14.22 3.74 6.01
CA GLY A 280 -14.76 2.46 5.57
C GLY A 280 -13.95 1.25 6.05
N GLY A 281 -12.63 1.38 6.18
CA GLY A 281 -11.75 0.39 6.79
C GLY A 281 -12.07 0.19 8.28
N ILE A 282 -12.24 1.28 9.03
CA ILE A 282 -12.68 1.25 10.43
C ILE A 282 -14.04 0.57 10.57
N SER A 283 -15.00 0.93 9.72
CA SER A 283 -16.31 0.28 9.68
C SER A 283 -16.20 -1.24 9.44
N THR A 284 -15.39 -1.67 8.46
CA THR A 284 -15.17 -3.09 8.17
C THR A 284 -14.49 -3.82 9.33
N LEU A 285 -13.53 -3.19 10.02
CA LEU A 285 -12.85 -3.73 11.20
C LEU A 285 -13.79 -3.91 12.40
N ILE A 286 -14.73 -2.97 12.63
CA ILE A 286 -15.71 -3.06 13.71
C ILE A 286 -16.68 -4.24 13.47
N ALA A 287 -17.07 -4.50 12.21
CA ALA A 287 -18.00 -5.58 11.87
C ALA A 287 -17.52 -6.96 12.33
N ILE A 288 -16.20 -7.16 12.44
CA ILE A 288 -15.58 -8.48 12.60
C ILE A 288 -14.88 -8.70 13.93
N GLN A 289 -15.01 -7.81 14.92
CA GLN A 289 -14.31 -7.97 16.20
C GLN A 289 -14.64 -9.31 16.85
N PRO A 290 -13.66 -9.95 17.52
CA PRO A 290 -13.86 -11.24 18.19
C PRO A 290 -14.80 -11.11 19.40
N HIS A 291 -14.51 -10.19 20.32
CA HIS A 291 -15.25 -10.03 21.58
C HIS A 291 -16.43 -9.06 21.40
N ARG A 292 -17.49 -9.54 20.74
CA ARG A 292 -18.68 -8.76 20.39
C ARG A 292 -19.56 -8.42 21.60
N PHE A 293 -20.09 -7.19 21.61
CA PHE A 293 -21.18 -6.75 22.49
C PHE A 293 -22.33 -6.16 21.63
N PRO A 294 -23.58 -6.08 22.15
CA PRO A 294 -24.76 -5.77 21.33
C PRO A 294 -24.68 -4.46 20.52
N GLY A 295 -24.08 -3.41 21.09
CA GLY A 295 -23.93 -2.11 20.42
C GLY A 295 -22.86 -2.06 19.33
N LEU A 296 -21.99 -3.06 19.20
CA LEU A 296 -20.82 -3.01 18.31
C LEU A 296 -21.22 -2.91 16.83
N ILE A 297 -22.20 -3.70 16.38
CA ILE A 297 -22.70 -3.64 15.00
C ILE A 297 -23.31 -2.27 14.71
N THR A 298 -24.05 -1.68 15.67
CA THR A 298 -24.61 -0.33 15.55
C THR A 298 -23.51 0.73 15.39
N ILE A 299 -22.44 0.67 16.20
CA ILE A 299 -21.29 1.58 16.07
C ILE A 299 -20.66 1.43 14.68
N GLY A 300 -20.44 0.20 14.23
CA GLY A 300 -19.88 -0.10 12.91
C GLY A 300 -20.73 0.40 11.75
N ALA A 301 -22.07 0.31 11.87
CA ALA A 301 -23.04 0.83 10.94
C ALA A 301 -23.08 2.37 10.93
N VAL A 302 -22.88 3.03 12.09
CA VAL A 302 -22.69 4.49 12.14
C VAL A 302 -21.44 4.91 11.37
N PHE A 303 -20.30 4.23 11.56
CA PHE A 303 -19.10 4.46 10.74
C PHE A 303 -19.35 4.20 9.25
N TYR A 304 -20.16 3.20 8.90
CA TYR A 304 -20.53 2.91 7.51
C TYR A 304 -21.33 4.07 6.88
N VAL A 305 -22.38 4.55 7.57
CA VAL A 305 -23.22 5.68 7.10
C VAL A 305 -22.41 6.98 7.04
N VAL A 306 -21.56 7.25 8.02
CA VAL A 306 -20.64 8.41 8.00
C VAL A 306 -19.68 8.32 6.80
N ASN A 307 -19.17 7.12 6.49
CA ASN A 307 -18.34 6.94 5.29
C ASN A 307 -19.10 7.24 3.99
N LEU A 308 -20.36 6.81 3.86
CA LEU A 308 -21.20 7.13 2.71
C LEU A 308 -21.46 8.64 2.57
N ILE A 309 -21.73 9.33 3.69
CA ILE A 309 -21.92 10.80 3.72
C ILE A 309 -20.64 11.52 3.32
N PHE A 310 -19.48 11.12 3.86
CA PHE A 310 -18.19 11.65 3.45
C PHE A 310 -17.92 11.39 1.97
N PHE A 311 -18.10 10.15 1.48
CA PHE A 311 -17.87 9.82 0.08
C PHE A 311 -18.76 10.63 -0.87
N ALA A 312 -20.06 10.78 -0.57
CA ALA A 312 -20.95 11.64 -1.34
C ALA A 312 -20.49 13.11 -1.32
N SER A 313 -20.04 13.62 -0.16
CA SER A 313 -19.58 15.00 -0.01
C SER A 313 -18.27 15.28 -0.76
N LEU A 314 -17.30 14.36 -0.73
CA LEU A 314 -16.05 14.50 -1.48
C LEU A 314 -16.30 14.41 -2.99
N ASN A 315 -17.21 13.53 -3.45
CA ASN A 315 -17.63 13.49 -4.85
C ASN A 315 -18.30 14.79 -5.30
N ALA A 316 -19.21 15.35 -4.50
CA ALA A 316 -19.83 16.64 -4.80
C ALA A 316 -18.78 17.77 -4.88
N MET A 317 -17.79 17.77 -3.99
CA MET A 317 -16.68 18.73 -4.01
C MET A 317 -15.77 18.57 -5.24
N MET A 318 -15.49 17.33 -5.65
CA MET A 318 -14.64 17.06 -6.81
C MET A 318 -15.35 17.41 -8.13
N ILE A 319 -16.64 17.10 -8.24
CA ILE A 319 -17.50 17.57 -9.35
C ILE A 319 -17.53 19.09 -9.37
N LEU A 320 -17.64 19.76 -8.22
CA LEU A 320 -17.61 21.22 -8.12
C LEU A 320 -16.26 21.81 -8.55
N ARG A 321 -15.12 21.18 -8.23
CA ARG A 321 -13.79 21.60 -8.73
C ARG A 321 -13.75 21.56 -10.24
N PHE A 322 -14.07 20.40 -10.85
CA PHE A 322 -13.93 20.20 -12.29
C PHE A 322 -14.97 20.98 -13.12
N THR A 323 -16.17 21.25 -12.60
CA THR A 323 -17.17 22.09 -13.27
C THR A 323 -16.88 23.57 -13.16
N LYS A 324 -16.34 24.04 -12.02
CA LYS A 324 -16.01 25.46 -11.81
C LYS A 324 -14.69 25.89 -12.46
N PHE A 325 -13.73 24.98 -12.53
CA PHE A 325 -12.39 25.22 -13.09
C PHE A 325 -12.14 24.25 -14.26
N PRO A 326 -12.69 24.52 -15.46
CA PRO A 326 -12.50 23.65 -16.62
C PRO A 326 -11.01 23.49 -16.95
N GLY A 327 -10.62 22.29 -17.38
CA GLY A 327 -9.21 21.91 -17.57
C GLY A 327 -8.62 21.16 -16.37
N THR A 328 -8.99 21.52 -15.13
CA THR A 328 -8.40 20.93 -13.92
C THR A 328 -8.59 19.42 -13.78
N PHE A 329 -9.62 18.82 -14.39
CA PHE A 329 -9.74 17.36 -14.46
C PHE A 329 -8.58 16.72 -15.23
N LYS A 330 -8.25 17.26 -16.41
CA LYS A 330 -7.14 16.74 -17.24
C LYS A 330 -5.82 16.96 -16.53
N GLU A 331 -5.59 18.13 -15.96
CA GLU A 331 -4.41 18.45 -15.17
C GLU A 331 -4.25 17.44 -14.01
N SER A 332 -5.30 17.28 -13.19
CA SER A 332 -5.35 16.38 -12.03
C SER A 332 -5.02 14.92 -12.36
N VAL A 333 -5.61 14.34 -13.42
CA VAL A 333 -5.33 12.94 -13.80
C VAL A 333 -4.01 12.74 -14.54
N MET A 334 -3.39 13.83 -15.02
CA MET A 334 -2.11 13.80 -15.73
C MET A 334 -0.92 14.25 -14.87
N HIS A 335 -1.14 14.78 -13.67
CA HIS A 335 -0.11 15.34 -12.80
C HIS A 335 0.67 14.27 -12.03
N GLU A 336 2.01 14.38 -11.99
CA GLU A 336 2.94 13.37 -11.43
C GLU A 336 2.55 12.86 -10.03
N ARG A 337 2.07 13.76 -9.17
CA ARG A 337 1.72 13.49 -7.77
C ARG A 337 0.24 13.20 -7.58
N GLU A 338 -0.63 14.19 -7.80
CA GLU A 338 -2.09 14.05 -7.68
C GLU A 338 -2.66 12.78 -8.37
N ALA A 339 -2.19 12.41 -9.57
CA ALA A 339 -2.72 11.24 -10.28
C ALA A 339 -2.54 9.94 -9.47
N LEU A 340 -1.45 9.78 -8.71
CA LEU A 340 -1.23 8.60 -7.85
C LEU A 340 -2.36 8.41 -6.83
N PHE A 341 -3.04 9.48 -6.44
CA PHE A 341 -4.14 9.44 -5.48
C PHE A 341 -5.51 9.10 -6.10
N LEU A 342 -5.59 8.81 -7.40
CA LEU A 342 -6.74 8.13 -8.01
C LEU A 342 -7.02 6.76 -7.36
N GLY A 343 -5.99 6.08 -6.85
CA GLY A 343 -6.13 4.81 -6.13
C GLY A 343 -7.10 4.89 -4.94
N PRO A 344 -6.85 5.77 -3.95
CA PRO A 344 -7.76 6.09 -2.85
C PRO A 344 -9.26 6.19 -3.19
N PHE A 345 -9.66 6.77 -4.32
CA PHE A 345 -11.07 6.80 -4.74
C PHE A 345 -11.66 5.38 -4.86
N PHE A 346 -10.96 4.48 -5.56
CA PHE A 346 -11.38 3.10 -5.72
C PHE A 346 -11.18 2.26 -4.45
N LEU A 347 -10.27 2.65 -3.55
CA LEU A 347 -10.16 2.04 -2.22
C LEU A 347 -11.38 2.38 -1.35
N SER A 348 -11.90 3.60 -1.44
CA SER A 348 -13.18 3.97 -0.83
C SER A 348 -14.34 3.17 -1.42
N VAL A 349 -14.40 2.99 -2.74
CA VAL A 349 -15.40 2.11 -3.39
C VAL A 349 -15.29 0.67 -2.88
N ALA A 350 -14.09 0.09 -2.76
CA ALA A 350 -13.91 -1.25 -2.20
C ALA A 350 -14.46 -1.37 -0.76
N THR A 351 -14.16 -0.40 0.10
CA THR A 351 -14.68 -0.40 1.48
C THR A 351 -16.20 -0.17 1.57
N ILE A 352 -16.79 0.52 0.60
CA ILE A 352 -18.25 0.62 0.47
C ILE A 352 -18.85 -0.73 0.05
N ILE A 353 -18.23 -1.45 -0.88
CA ILE A 353 -18.65 -2.81 -1.27
C ILE A 353 -18.55 -3.77 -0.07
N THR A 354 -17.41 -3.83 0.62
CA THR A 354 -17.27 -4.72 1.80
C THR A 354 -18.18 -4.32 2.95
N GLY A 355 -18.38 -3.01 3.17
CA GLY A 355 -19.34 -2.49 4.15
C GLY A 355 -20.79 -2.82 3.80
N THR A 356 -21.17 -2.77 2.52
CA THR A 356 -22.51 -3.20 2.05
C THR A 356 -22.76 -4.67 2.40
N GLN A 357 -21.78 -5.56 2.18
CA GLN A 357 -21.90 -6.96 2.60
C GLN A 357 -22.15 -7.07 4.11
N LYS A 358 -21.35 -6.37 4.92
CA LYS A 358 -21.36 -6.50 6.38
C LYS A 358 -22.54 -5.86 7.10
N TYR A 359 -23.09 -4.76 6.58
CA TYR A 359 -24.14 -4.00 7.25
C TYR A 359 -25.49 -4.04 6.54
N VAL A 360 -25.53 -4.36 5.24
CA VAL A 360 -26.77 -4.39 4.45
C VAL A 360 -27.14 -5.82 4.01
N VAL A 361 -26.18 -6.64 3.53
CA VAL A 361 -26.50 -8.02 3.13
C VAL A 361 -26.68 -8.93 4.35
N GLU A 362 -25.72 -8.90 5.28
CA GLU A 362 -25.75 -9.71 6.51
C GLU A 362 -26.88 -9.32 7.49
N SER A 363 -27.58 -8.19 7.29
CA SER A 363 -28.73 -7.78 8.11
C SER A 363 -30.09 -8.31 7.62
N TYR A 364 -30.18 -8.84 6.40
CA TYR A 364 -31.36 -9.57 5.93
C TYR A 364 -31.23 -11.07 6.21
N GLU A 365 -32.31 -11.71 6.65
CA GLU A 365 -32.38 -13.18 6.78
C GLU A 365 -32.10 -13.89 5.44
N THR A 366 -31.55 -15.11 5.50
CA THR A 366 -31.16 -15.88 4.31
C THR A 366 -32.33 -16.17 3.36
N SER A 367 -33.54 -16.32 3.91
CA SER A 367 -34.80 -16.55 3.21
C SER A 367 -35.44 -15.26 2.63
N HIS A 368 -34.97 -14.08 3.00
CA HIS A 368 -35.62 -12.83 2.64
C HIS A 368 -35.39 -12.50 1.15
N PRO A 369 -36.45 -12.24 0.35
CA PRO A 369 -36.34 -12.14 -1.11
C PRO A 369 -35.38 -11.03 -1.58
N MET A 370 -35.28 -9.93 -0.82
CA MET A 370 -34.33 -8.85 -1.08
C MET A 370 -32.87 -9.33 -1.08
N ARG A 371 -32.51 -10.30 -0.24
CA ARG A 371 -31.12 -10.79 -0.11
C ARG A 371 -30.63 -11.42 -1.40
N GLY A 372 -31.46 -12.19 -2.10
CA GLY A 372 -31.10 -12.81 -3.38
C GLY A 372 -30.75 -11.78 -4.46
N TRP A 373 -31.51 -10.68 -4.53
CA TRP A 373 -31.20 -9.58 -5.44
C TRP A 373 -29.92 -8.85 -5.04
N ILE A 374 -29.74 -8.48 -3.76
CA ILE A 374 -28.52 -7.76 -3.33
C ILE A 374 -27.27 -8.64 -3.53
N VAL A 375 -27.31 -9.94 -3.19
CA VAL A 375 -26.20 -10.88 -3.42
C VAL A 375 -25.80 -10.91 -4.90
N THR A 376 -26.77 -10.92 -5.82
CA THR A 376 -26.51 -10.84 -7.26
C THR A 376 -25.86 -9.50 -7.64
N THR A 377 -26.37 -8.38 -7.11
CA THR A 377 -25.79 -7.04 -7.29
C THR A 377 -24.35 -6.96 -6.75
N MET A 378 -24.01 -7.64 -5.65
CA MET A 378 -22.65 -7.71 -5.11
C MET A 378 -21.68 -8.44 -6.07
N ALA A 379 -22.12 -9.50 -6.74
CA ALA A 379 -21.31 -10.19 -7.76
C ALA A 379 -21.06 -9.30 -8.99
N ILE A 380 -22.08 -8.56 -9.44
CA ILE A 380 -21.95 -7.59 -10.55
C ILE A 380 -21.00 -6.46 -10.14
N ALA A 381 -21.16 -5.90 -8.94
CA ALA A 381 -20.29 -4.85 -8.40
C ALA A 381 -18.82 -5.30 -8.30
N PHE A 382 -18.57 -6.55 -7.90
CA PHE A 382 -17.22 -7.14 -7.89
C PHE A 382 -16.59 -7.17 -9.28
N TRP A 383 -17.28 -7.73 -10.30
CA TRP A 383 -16.71 -7.81 -11.64
C TRP A 383 -16.53 -6.44 -12.30
N ALA A 384 -17.48 -5.51 -12.09
CA ALA A 384 -17.32 -4.12 -12.52
C ALA A 384 -16.11 -3.44 -11.85
N TYR A 385 -15.93 -3.66 -10.54
CA TYR A 385 -14.78 -3.15 -9.79
C TYR A 385 -13.46 -3.71 -10.32
N VAL A 386 -13.37 -5.03 -10.49
CA VAL A 386 -12.18 -5.71 -11.04
C VAL A 386 -11.84 -5.18 -12.43
N PHE A 387 -12.82 -5.07 -13.33
CA PHE A 387 -12.59 -4.56 -14.69
C PHE A 387 -12.07 -3.11 -14.68
N VAL A 388 -12.75 -2.20 -13.96
CA VAL A 388 -12.38 -0.78 -13.93
C VAL A 388 -11.02 -0.57 -13.25
N THR A 389 -10.73 -1.28 -12.17
CA THR A 389 -9.46 -1.15 -11.45
C THR A 389 -8.28 -1.81 -12.16
N PHE A 390 -8.51 -2.90 -12.91
CA PHE A 390 -7.50 -3.47 -13.80
C PHE A 390 -7.17 -2.51 -14.95
N CYS A 391 -8.18 -1.88 -15.55
CA CYS A 391 -7.98 -0.83 -16.55
C CYS A 391 -7.22 0.37 -15.96
N LEU A 392 -7.62 0.84 -14.77
CA LEU A 392 -6.92 1.93 -14.07
C LEU A 392 -5.44 1.59 -13.88
N ALA A 393 -5.11 0.45 -13.26
CA ALA A 393 -3.73 0.05 -13.04
C ALA A 393 -2.94 -0.01 -14.35
N SER A 394 -3.51 -0.64 -15.39
CA SER A 394 -2.85 -0.81 -16.69
C SER A 394 -2.58 0.53 -17.38
N PHE A 395 -3.59 1.39 -17.51
CA PHE A 395 -3.46 2.68 -18.18
C PHE A 395 -2.65 3.69 -17.36
N GLN A 396 -2.82 3.72 -16.04
CA GLN A 396 -2.12 4.65 -15.17
C GLN A 396 -0.63 4.36 -15.15
N TYR A 397 -0.19 3.12 -14.90
CA TYR A 397 1.24 2.82 -14.97
C TYR A 397 1.81 3.05 -16.38
N SER A 398 1.09 2.68 -17.44
CA SER A 398 1.54 2.94 -18.83
C SER A 398 1.73 4.44 -19.10
N TYR A 399 0.82 5.29 -18.63
CA TYR A 399 0.95 6.75 -18.75
C TYR A 399 2.09 7.30 -17.89
N LEU A 400 2.19 6.86 -16.64
CA LEU A 400 3.24 7.29 -15.72
C LEU A 400 4.65 6.93 -16.23
N PHE A 401 4.83 5.75 -16.83
CA PHE A 401 6.10 5.34 -17.43
C PHE A 401 6.45 6.10 -18.72
N ALA A 402 5.45 6.61 -19.45
CA ALA A 402 5.64 7.31 -20.72
C ALA A 402 5.79 8.83 -20.56
N ALA A 403 5.12 9.43 -19.57
CA ALA A 403 5.00 10.88 -19.42
C ALA A 403 5.87 11.48 -18.30
N HIS A 404 6.28 10.70 -17.29
CA HIS A 404 6.99 11.21 -16.11
C HIS A 404 8.31 10.47 -15.87
N THR A 405 9.27 11.18 -15.26
CA THR A 405 10.54 10.58 -14.80
C THR A 405 10.52 10.46 -13.29
N TYR A 406 10.55 9.23 -12.79
CA TYR A 406 10.44 8.92 -11.37
C TYR A 406 11.79 8.49 -10.78
N PRO A 407 12.64 9.43 -10.29
CA PRO A 407 13.96 9.10 -9.78
C PRO A 407 13.87 8.40 -8.41
N LEU A 408 14.62 7.30 -8.25
CA LEU A 408 14.48 6.40 -7.09
C LEU A 408 14.79 7.07 -5.73
N ASN A 409 15.61 8.13 -5.71
CA ASN A 409 15.86 8.92 -4.50
C ASN A 409 14.64 9.73 -4.03
N LYS A 410 13.72 10.09 -4.93
CA LYS A 410 12.40 10.67 -4.62
C LYS A 410 11.31 9.61 -4.42
N PHE A 411 11.62 8.30 -4.40
CA PHE A 411 10.60 7.26 -4.19
C PHE A 411 9.80 7.51 -2.90
N MET A 412 8.48 7.51 -3.04
CA MET A 412 7.53 7.66 -1.94
C MET A 412 6.54 6.49 -1.92
N PRO A 413 6.10 6.01 -0.73
CA PRO A 413 5.13 4.93 -0.61
C PRO A 413 3.81 5.16 -1.38
N SER A 414 3.44 6.41 -1.65
CA SER A 414 2.29 6.75 -2.49
C SER A 414 2.37 6.21 -3.92
N TRP A 415 3.56 5.88 -4.44
CA TRP A 415 3.73 5.28 -5.77
C TRP A 415 3.12 3.87 -5.87
N LEU A 416 2.83 3.23 -4.73
CA LEU A 416 2.11 1.96 -4.64
C LEU A 416 0.58 2.12 -4.88
N LEU A 417 0.03 3.32 -4.69
CA LEU A 417 -1.43 3.54 -4.74
C LEU A 417 -2.13 3.16 -6.06
N PRO A 418 -1.51 3.26 -7.25
CA PRO A 418 -2.16 2.85 -8.50
C PRO A 418 -2.43 1.34 -8.63
N ILE A 419 -1.64 0.46 -7.99
CA ILE A 419 -1.92 -0.99 -8.00
C ILE A 419 -2.87 -1.44 -6.87
N PHE A 420 -3.04 -0.63 -5.83
CA PHE A 420 -3.87 -1.01 -4.67
C PHE A 420 -5.34 -1.29 -5.02
N PRO A 421 -6.02 -0.54 -5.90
CA PRO A 421 -7.39 -0.83 -6.29
C PRO A 421 -7.60 -2.27 -6.80
N ILE A 422 -6.80 -2.72 -7.78
CA ILE A 422 -6.93 -4.08 -8.29
C ILE A 422 -6.57 -5.12 -7.22
N MET A 423 -5.57 -4.84 -6.36
CA MET A 423 -5.25 -5.69 -5.21
C MET A 423 -6.47 -5.93 -4.29
N LEU A 424 -7.26 -4.89 -4.01
CA LEU A 424 -8.44 -4.98 -3.14
C LEU A 424 -9.57 -5.83 -3.74
N GLY A 425 -9.52 -6.21 -5.02
CA GLY A 425 -10.41 -7.22 -5.60
C GLY A 425 -10.40 -8.54 -4.79
N GLY A 426 -9.22 -9.01 -4.34
CA GLY A 426 -9.13 -10.21 -3.49
C GLY A 426 -9.74 -10.03 -2.11
N THR A 427 -9.64 -8.83 -1.54
CA THR A 427 -10.31 -8.48 -0.28
C THR A 427 -11.82 -8.40 -0.42
N ILE A 428 -12.35 -7.91 -1.55
CA ILE A 428 -13.79 -7.94 -1.82
C ILE A 428 -14.27 -9.40 -1.96
N ALA A 429 -13.56 -10.22 -2.75
CA ALA A 429 -13.88 -11.63 -2.94
C ALA A 429 -13.93 -12.40 -1.61
N SER A 430 -12.95 -12.17 -0.73
CA SER A 430 -12.87 -12.79 0.60
C SER A 430 -14.05 -12.46 1.52
N VAL A 431 -14.73 -11.34 1.27
CA VAL A 431 -15.90 -10.88 2.04
C VAL A 431 -17.22 -11.36 1.44
N ILE A 432 -17.38 -11.32 0.11
CA ILE A 432 -18.68 -11.59 -0.55
C ILE A 432 -18.89 -13.07 -0.93
N ALA A 433 -17.82 -13.82 -1.22
CA ALA A 433 -17.94 -15.10 -1.93
C ALA A 433 -18.75 -16.17 -1.18
N LYS A 434 -18.68 -16.20 0.16
CA LYS A 434 -19.42 -17.18 0.99
C LYS A 434 -20.95 -17.14 0.79
N ASP A 435 -21.50 -15.96 0.50
CA ASP A 435 -22.94 -15.74 0.33
C ASP A 435 -23.39 -15.93 -1.13
N GLN A 436 -22.45 -16.11 -2.06
CA GLN A 436 -22.74 -16.33 -3.48
C GLN A 436 -23.12 -17.81 -3.73
N PRO A 437 -24.00 -18.08 -4.72
CA PRO A 437 -24.23 -19.44 -5.20
C PRO A 437 -22.94 -20.03 -5.78
N VAL A 438 -22.76 -21.36 -5.69
CA VAL A 438 -21.49 -22.05 -6.03
C VAL A 438 -20.97 -21.69 -7.43
N SER A 439 -21.88 -21.57 -8.42
CA SER A 439 -21.58 -21.18 -9.79
C SER A 439 -20.93 -19.79 -9.94
N ALA A 440 -21.28 -18.83 -9.08
CA ALA A 440 -20.67 -17.50 -9.05
C ALA A 440 -19.50 -17.41 -8.04
N ARG A 441 -19.57 -18.17 -6.95
CA ARG A 441 -18.56 -18.23 -5.88
C ARG A 441 -17.18 -18.59 -6.41
N MET A 442 -17.04 -19.69 -7.15
CA MET A 442 -15.72 -20.16 -7.60
C MET A 442 -15.04 -19.18 -8.57
N PRO A 443 -15.72 -18.62 -9.60
CA PRO A 443 -15.16 -17.53 -10.40
C PRO A 443 -14.74 -16.29 -9.61
N ILE A 444 -15.52 -15.88 -8.59
CA ILE A 444 -15.18 -14.73 -7.74
C ILE A 444 -13.93 -15.02 -6.90
N LEU A 445 -13.78 -16.24 -6.37
CA LEU A 445 -12.57 -16.64 -5.62
C LEU A 445 -11.32 -16.68 -6.53
N VAL A 446 -11.43 -17.25 -7.73
CA VAL A 446 -10.31 -17.30 -8.70
C VAL A 446 -9.94 -15.89 -9.19
N GLY A 447 -10.92 -15.07 -9.55
CA GLY A 447 -10.71 -13.67 -9.95
C GLY A 447 -10.10 -12.86 -8.81
N GLY A 448 -10.62 -13.00 -7.59
CA GLY A 448 -10.09 -12.35 -6.39
C GLY A 448 -8.65 -12.74 -6.08
N LEU A 449 -8.31 -14.03 -6.20
CA LEU A 449 -6.94 -14.52 -6.01
C LEU A 449 -5.97 -13.96 -7.07
N ALA A 450 -6.38 -13.91 -8.33
CA ALA A 450 -5.58 -13.31 -9.41
C ALA A 450 -5.37 -11.80 -9.18
N CYS A 451 -6.41 -11.08 -8.76
CA CYS A 451 -6.36 -9.67 -8.42
C CYS A 451 -5.42 -9.39 -7.24
N GLN A 452 -5.52 -10.17 -6.17
CA GLN A 452 -4.66 -10.08 -4.99
C GLN A 452 -3.19 -10.38 -5.34
N GLY A 453 -2.96 -11.44 -6.12
CA GLY A 453 -1.63 -11.87 -6.55
C GLY A 453 -0.94 -10.81 -7.40
N LEU A 454 -1.62 -10.29 -8.44
CA LEU A 454 -1.12 -9.19 -9.26
C LEU A 454 -0.72 -7.98 -8.40
N GLY A 455 -1.63 -7.52 -7.54
CA GLY A 455 -1.41 -6.37 -6.70
C GLY A 455 -0.23 -6.54 -5.74
N PHE A 456 -0.19 -7.67 -5.03
CA PHE A 456 0.86 -7.96 -4.06
C PHE A 456 2.24 -8.15 -4.73
N THR A 457 2.32 -8.85 -5.86
CA THR A 457 3.59 -9.06 -6.58
C THR A 457 4.20 -7.74 -7.05
N VAL A 458 3.40 -6.82 -7.60
CA VAL A 458 3.89 -5.48 -7.97
C VAL A 458 4.35 -4.70 -6.73
N CYS A 459 3.64 -4.79 -5.61
CA CYS A 459 4.06 -4.16 -4.36
C CYS A 459 5.42 -4.68 -3.86
N ILE A 460 5.69 -5.99 -3.96
CA ILE A 460 6.99 -6.60 -3.61
C ILE A 460 8.13 -6.01 -4.47
N LEU A 461 7.92 -5.86 -5.79
CA LEU A 461 8.91 -5.24 -6.68
C LEU A 461 9.17 -3.76 -6.30
N MET A 462 8.11 -3.03 -5.94
CA MET A 462 8.22 -1.64 -5.50
C MET A 462 8.83 -1.49 -4.10
N TYR A 463 8.68 -2.46 -3.20
CA TYR A 463 9.32 -2.44 -1.89
C TYR A 463 10.85 -2.51 -1.95
N ALA A 464 11.43 -3.22 -2.92
CA ALA A 464 12.87 -3.21 -3.13
C ALA A 464 13.39 -1.78 -3.36
N HIS A 465 12.66 -0.99 -4.17
CA HIS A 465 12.96 0.41 -4.44
C HIS A 465 12.71 1.31 -3.22
N TYR A 466 11.62 1.08 -2.48
CA TYR A 466 11.33 1.80 -1.24
C TYR A 466 12.44 1.62 -0.18
N ILE A 467 12.86 0.38 0.07
CA ILE A 467 13.93 0.06 1.02
C ILE A 467 15.26 0.63 0.51
N GLY A 468 15.55 0.53 -0.79
CA GLY A 468 16.72 1.15 -1.42
C GLY A 468 16.77 2.66 -1.19
N ARG A 469 15.65 3.37 -1.37
CA ARG A 469 15.54 4.81 -1.06
C ARG A 469 15.78 5.10 0.43
N LEU A 470 15.20 4.30 1.33
CA LEU A 470 15.43 4.47 2.77
C LEU A 470 16.91 4.26 3.15
N MET A 471 17.61 3.34 2.49
CA MET A 471 19.05 3.09 2.72
C MET A 471 19.95 4.19 2.12
N GLN A 472 19.59 4.75 0.95
CA GLN A 472 20.40 5.74 0.25
C GLN A 472 20.18 7.18 0.75
N VAL A 473 18.94 7.53 1.11
CA VAL A 473 18.50 8.91 1.42
C VAL A 473 18.04 9.06 2.87
N GLY A 474 17.72 7.96 3.55
CA GLY A 474 17.08 7.98 4.87
C GLY A 474 15.55 8.13 4.79
N TYR A 475 14.94 8.61 5.86
CA TYR A 475 13.49 8.84 5.92
C TYR A 475 13.03 9.97 4.98
N PRO A 476 11.75 10.00 4.57
CA PRO A 476 11.17 11.17 3.90
C PRO A 476 11.08 12.36 4.87
N ASN A 477 10.78 13.54 4.31
CA ASN A 477 10.44 14.74 5.09
C ASN A 477 9.38 14.37 6.15
N ARG A 478 9.56 14.88 7.38
CA ARG A 478 8.71 14.61 8.55
C ARG A 478 7.21 14.72 8.22
N GLU A 479 6.83 15.72 7.40
CA GLU A 479 5.43 15.98 7.03
C GLU A 479 4.76 14.81 6.29
N HIS A 480 5.56 14.02 5.56
CA HIS A 480 5.09 12.86 4.80
C HIS A 480 5.34 11.50 5.50
N ARG A 481 5.94 11.47 6.70
CA ARG A 481 6.25 10.18 7.39
C ARG A 481 5.00 9.38 7.75
N GLY A 482 3.86 10.04 7.96
CA GLY A 482 2.57 9.36 8.12
C GLY A 482 2.21 8.45 6.92
N ALA A 483 2.62 8.82 5.70
CA ALA A 483 2.40 8.02 4.50
C ALA A 483 3.25 6.73 4.45
N MET A 484 4.26 6.57 5.31
CA MET A 484 5.05 5.33 5.37
C MET A 484 4.23 4.10 5.77
N PHE A 485 3.12 4.31 6.50
CA PHE A 485 2.19 3.23 6.82
C PHE A 485 1.48 2.63 5.60
N ILE A 486 1.51 3.27 4.41
CA ILE A 486 1.06 2.63 3.15
C ILE A 486 1.79 1.29 2.94
N GLY A 487 3.05 1.19 3.36
CA GLY A 487 3.84 -0.04 3.30
C GLY A 487 3.27 -1.22 4.13
N VAL A 488 2.43 -0.96 5.14
CA VAL A 488 1.77 -2.01 5.93
C VAL A 488 0.64 -2.69 5.15
N GLY A 489 0.04 -1.98 4.19
CA GLY A 489 -1.19 -2.39 3.50
C GLY A 489 -1.07 -3.71 2.73
N PRO A 490 -0.21 -3.80 1.70
CA PRO A 490 -0.13 -4.97 0.81
C PRO A 490 0.01 -6.32 1.52
N PRO A 491 0.98 -6.54 2.44
CA PRO A 491 1.04 -7.82 3.16
C PRO A 491 -0.20 -8.06 4.02
N SER A 492 -0.73 -7.02 4.67
CA SER A 492 -1.91 -7.15 5.54
C SER A 492 -3.18 -7.52 4.79
N PHE A 493 -3.52 -6.80 3.71
CA PHE A 493 -4.69 -7.08 2.89
C PHE A 493 -4.56 -8.43 2.16
N THR A 494 -3.33 -8.86 1.83
CA THR A 494 -3.08 -10.19 1.26
C THR A 494 -3.29 -11.31 2.28
N ALA A 495 -2.79 -11.16 3.51
CA ALA A 495 -3.05 -12.10 4.61
C ALA A 495 -4.56 -12.23 4.93
N LEU A 496 -5.27 -11.10 4.99
CA LEU A 496 -6.73 -11.03 5.08
C LEU A 496 -7.41 -11.81 3.95
N ALA A 497 -7.03 -11.52 2.70
CA ALA A 497 -7.71 -12.06 1.52
C ALA A 497 -7.50 -13.58 1.42
N PHE A 498 -6.28 -14.07 1.68
CA PHE A 498 -5.98 -15.51 1.67
C PHE A 498 -6.84 -16.27 2.68
N ILE A 499 -6.88 -15.85 3.95
CA ILE A 499 -7.71 -16.53 4.97
C ILE A 499 -9.20 -16.42 4.61
N GLY A 500 -9.69 -15.24 4.24
CA GLY A 500 -11.12 -15.04 3.96
C GLY A 500 -11.60 -15.81 2.72
N MET A 501 -10.80 -15.87 1.64
CA MET A 501 -11.13 -16.67 0.46
C MET A 501 -11.08 -18.18 0.74
N ALA A 502 -10.09 -18.67 1.51
CA ALA A 502 -10.02 -20.07 1.89
C ALA A 502 -11.18 -20.48 2.83
N ASN A 503 -11.64 -19.58 3.70
CA ASN A 503 -12.81 -19.79 4.54
C ASN A 503 -14.14 -19.70 3.77
N ALA A 504 -14.15 -19.10 2.57
CA ALA A 504 -15.32 -19.03 1.69
C ALA A 504 -15.46 -20.26 0.77
N LEU A 505 -14.46 -21.13 0.68
CA LEU A 505 -14.57 -22.43 -0.01
C LEU A 505 -15.63 -23.31 0.69
N PRO A 506 -16.47 -24.05 -0.07
CA PRO A 506 -17.32 -25.12 0.48
C PRO A 506 -16.51 -26.13 1.31
N ASP A 507 -17.12 -26.74 2.33
CA ASP A 507 -16.43 -27.74 3.18
C ASP A 507 -16.22 -29.09 2.47
N ASP A 508 -17.01 -29.35 1.43
CA ASP A 508 -16.90 -30.46 0.48
C ASP A 508 -16.03 -30.11 -0.74
N PHE A 509 -15.36 -28.95 -0.75
CA PHE A 509 -14.47 -28.59 -1.84
C PHE A 509 -13.23 -29.49 -1.89
N ASP A 510 -13.05 -30.11 -3.04
CA ASP A 510 -11.87 -30.86 -3.46
C ASP A 510 -11.53 -30.43 -4.89
N LEU A 511 -10.28 -30.00 -5.11
CA LEU A 511 -9.83 -29.48 -6.40
C LEU A 511 -9.74 -30.55 -7.49
N GLN A 512 -9.49 -31.82 -7.12
CA GLN A 512 -9.23 -32.93 -8.05
C GLN A 512 -10.20 -34.10 -7.89
N GLY A 513 -10.93 -34.17 -6.78
CA GLY A 513 -11.78 -35.32 -6.42
C GLY A 513 -11.00 -36.51 -5.87
N ASP A 514 -9.74 -36.30 -5.48
CA ASP A 514 -8.81 -37.32 -4.96
C ASP A 514 -8.54 -37.21 -3.45
N GLY A 515 -9.10 -36.20 -2.78
CA GLY A 515 -8.90 -35.90 -1.37
C GLY A 515 -7.55 -35.27 -1.02
N LEU A 516 -6.67 -34.98 -1.98
CA LEU A 516 -5.32 -34.45 -1.71
C LEU A 516 -5.28 -32.93 -1.53
N VAL A 517 -6.11 -32.20 -2.27
CA VAL A 517 -6.19 -30.73 -2.22
C VAL A 517 -7.61 -30.32 -1.86
N ASP A 518 -7.98 -30.64 -0.61
CA ASP A 518 -9.28 -30.30 -0.02
C ASP A 518 -9.31 -28.87 0.54
N ALA A 519 -10.50 -28.43 0.97
CA ALA A 519 -10.71 -27.15 1.64
C ALA A 519 -9.81 -26.96 2.88
N LYS A 520 -9.47 -28.02 3.61
CA LYS A 520 -8.65 -27.93 4.84
C LYS A 520 -7.20 -27.65 4.50
N VAL A 521 -6.64 -28.34 3.51
CA VAL A 521 -5.27 -28.08 3.02
C VAL A 521 -5.14 -26.63 2.56
N ILE A 522 -6.11 -26.12 1.78
CA ILE A 522 -6.08 -24.72 1.32
C ILE A 522 -6.20 -23.73 2.49
N ARG A 523 -7.08 -24.00 3.49
CA ARG A 523 -7.18 -23.18 4.70
C ARG A 523 -5.88 -23.19 5.51
N THR A 524 -5.21 -24.34 5.66
CA THR A 524 -3.88 -24.43 6.30
C THR A 524 -2.82 -23.63 5.54
N MET A 525 -2.75 -23.75 4.20
CA MET A 525 -1.81 -22.99 3.38
C MET A 525 -2.06 -21.47 3.47
N ALA A 526 -3.33 -21.06 3.51
CA ALA A 526 -3.72 -19.66 3.70
C ALA A 526 -3.25 -19.11 5.06
N ILE A 527 -3.41 -19.87 6.15
CA ILE A 527 -2.96 -19.47 7.50
C ILE A 527 -1.43 -19.35 7.56
N VAL A 528 -0.68 -20.33 7.05
CA VAL A 528 0.80 -20.30 7.01
C VAL A 528 1.29 -19.08 6.23
N SER A 529 0.70 -18.83 5.06
CA SER A 529 1.02 -17.67 4.22
C SER A 529 0.68 -16.36 4.93
N ALA A 530 -0.48 -16.29 5.59
CA ALA A 530 -0.93 -15.10 6.31
C ALA A 530 -0.03 -14.74 7.50
N ILE A 531 0.51 -15.73 8.24
CA ILE A 531 1.44 -15.48 9.35
C ILE A 531 2.76 -14.91 8.83
N PHE A 532 3.31 -15.44 7.73
CA PHE A 532 4.50 -14.89 7.08
C PHE A 532 4.29 -13.44 6.63
N LEU A 533 3.16 -13.16 5.98
CA LEU A 533 2.79 -11.82 5.52
C LEU A 533 2.54 -10.86 6.70
N TRP A 534 1.91 -11.32 7.78
CA TRP A 534 1.66 -10.53 8.98
C TRP A 534 2.97 -10.07 9.65
N ALA A 535 4.00 -10.92 9.67
CA ALA A 535 5.32 -10.53 10.17
C ALA A 535 5.96 -9.42 9.31
N LEU A 536 5.83 -9.49 7.97
CA LEU A 536 6.27 -8.44 7.06
C LEU A 536 5.49 -7.12 7.26
N ALA A 537 4.18 -7.21 7.47
CA ALA A 537 3.33 -6.06 7.79
C ALA A 537 3.75 -5.40 9.12
N MET A 538 3.99 -6.19 10.16
CA MET A 538 4.48 -5.72 11.45
C MET A 538 5.84 -5.03 11.33
N TRP A 539 6.76 -5.55 10.50
CA TRP A 539 8.06 -4.91 10.28
C TRP A 539 7.89 -3.51 9.64
N PHE A 540 7.11 -3.39 8.56
CA PHE A 540 6.81 -2.07 7.97
C PHE A 540 6.11 -1.12 8.95
N PHE A 541 5.20 -1.64 9.79
CA PHE A 541 4.52 -0.87 10.83
C PHE A 541 5.53 -0.26 11.82
N MET A 542 6.49 -1.06 12.29
CA MET A 542 7.52 -0.60 13.22
C MET A 542 8.45 0.44 12.58
N ILE A 543 8.87 0.25 11.32
CA ILE A 543 9.67 1.25 10.59
C ILE A 543 8.91 2.58 10.45
N ALA A 544 7.63 2.54 10.07
CA ALA A 544 6.80 3.75 9.93
C ALA A 544 6.55 4.45 11.29
N LEU A 545 6.28 3.67 12.34
CA LEU A 545 6.10 4.19 13.71
C LEU A 545 7.37 4.88 14.23
N VAL A 546 8.53 4.23 14.11
CA VAL A 546 9.82 4.81 14.50
C VAL A 546 10.12 6.09 13.71
N ALA A 547 9.84 6.12 12.41
CA ALA A 547 10.04 7.31 11.59
C ALA A 547 9.21 8.52 12.07
N VAL A 548 7.92 8.33 12.35
CA VAL A 548 7.02 9.37 12.86
C VAL A 548 7.39 9.81 14.29
N LEU A 549 7.81 8.87 15.15
CA LEU A 549 8.29 9.21 16.50
C LEU A 549 9.62 9.97 16.47
N HIS A 550 10.51 9.65 15.53
CA HIS A 550 11.83 10.28 15.39
C HIS A 550 11.77 11.75 14.91
N SER A 551 10.78 12.10 14.08
CA SER A 551 10.44 13.50 13.82
C SER A 551 8.96 13.59 13.50
N ARG A 552 8.22 14.23 14.41
CA ARG A 552 6.78 14.41 14.28
C ARG A 552 6.49 15.48 13.22
N PRO A 553 5.51 15.27 12.33
CA PRO A 553 5.08 16.29 11.39
C PRO A 553 4.48 17.51 12.14
N GLU A 554 4.76 18.72 11.64
CA GLU A 554 4.20 19.98 12.15
C GLU A 554 2.97 20.41 11.35
N TYR A 555 2.91 20.07 10.06
CA TYR A 555 1.82 20.40 9.16
C TYR A 555 1.05 19.14 8.77
N PHE A 556 -0.27 19.27 8.72
CA PHE A 556 -1.13 18.17 8.30
C PHE A 556 -1.07 18.02 6.78
N HIS A 557 -0.91 16.78 6.31
CA HIS A 557 -1.10 16.39 4.92
C HIS A 557 -2.03 15.18 4.86
N LEU A 558 -2.77 15.03 3.76
CA LEU A 558 -3.76 13.95 3.58
C LEU A 558 -3.14 12.55 3.69
N GLY A 559 -1.84 12.41 3.40
CA GLY A 559 -1.06 11.19 3.65
C GLY A 559 -1.06 10.67 5.10
N TRP A 560 -1.45 11.49 6.10
CA TRP A 560 -1.61 11.06 7.49
C TRP A 560 -2.67 9.96 7.67
N TRP A 561 -3.68 9.90 6.78
CA TRP A 561 -4.72 8.86 6.80
C TRP A 561 -4.17 7.43 6.59
N ALA A 562 -2.95 7.29 6.07
CA ALA A 562 -2.25 6.01 6.03
C ALA A 562 -1.92 5.46 7.43
N MET A 563 -1.87 6.28 8.48
CA MET A 563 -1.78 5.79 9.87
C MET A 563 -3.04 5.04 10.35
N VAL A 564 -4.12 5.08 9.55
CA VAL A 564 -5.40 4.42 9.84
C VAL A 564 -5.64 3.25 8.86
N PHE A 565 -5.82 3.51 7.56
CA PHE A 565 -6.38 2.50 6.64
C PHE A 565 -5.57 1.19 6.53
N PRO A 566 -4.27 1.21 6.14
CA PRO A 566 -3.41 0.02 6.18
C PRO A 566 -3.47 -0.77 7.49
N ASN A 567 -3.52 -0.05 8.61
CA ASN A 567 -3.54 -0.64 9.94
C ASN A 567 -4.89 -1.34 10.23
N THR A 568 -6.01 -0.90 9.64
CA THR A 568 -7.26 -1.67 9.72
C THR A 568 -7.12 -3.05 9.06
N GLY A 569 -6.46 -3.14 7.90
CA GLY A 569 -6.12 -4.42 7.26
C GLY A 569 -5.21 -5.30 8.13
N PHE A 570 -4.20 -4.70 8.77
CA PHE A 570 -3.27 -5.41 9.67
C PHE A 570 -4.00 -6.02 10.88
N ILE A 571 -4.92 -5.26 11.48
CA ILE A 571 -5.69 -5.72 12.63
C ILE A 571 -6.70 -6.79 12.20
N ILE A 572 -7.37 -6.64 11.06
CA ILE A 572 -8.25 -7.68 10.53
C ILE A 572 -7.46 -8.98 10.26
N ALA A 573 -6.27 -8.91 9.66
CA ALA A 573 -5.40 -10.07 9.49
C ALA A 573 -5.05 -10.71 10.84
N THR A 574 -4.79 -9.90 11.88
CA THR A 574 -4.56 -10.37 13.26
C THR A 574 -5.77 -11.12 13.84
N ILE A 575 -6.98 -10.57 13.68
CA ILE A 575 -8.25 -11.22 14.08
C ILE A 575 -8.43 -12.56 13.35
N ASN A 576 -8.20 -12.58 12.03
CA ASN A 576 -8.35 -13.77 11.21
C ASN A 576 -7.34 -14.87 11.59
N ILE A 577 -6.10 -14.50 11.90
CA ILE A 577 -5.08 -15.43 12.42
C ILE A 577 -5.49 -15.96 13.79
N GLY A 578 -5.89 -15.10 14.74
CA GLY A 578 -6.34 -15.52 16.07
C GLY A 578 -7.54 -16.47 16.03
N ASN A 579 -8.54 -16.18 15.20
CA ASN A 579 -9.70 -17.06 14.95
C ASN A 579 -9.28 -18.42 14.35
N SER A 580 -8.30 -18.42 13.44
CA SER A 580 -7.83 -19.63 12.77
C SER A 580 -7.00 -20.53 13.69
N LEU A 581 -6.18 -19.92 14.56
CA LEU A 581 -5.40 -20.62 15.58
C LEU A 581 -6.22 -20.95 16.84
N LYS A 582 -7.40 -20.36 16.99
CA LYS A 582 -8.26 -20.42 18.20
C LYS A 582 -7.53 -19.88 19.45
N ASP A 583 -6.77 -18.81 19.26
CA ASP A 583 -5.92 -18.19 20.29
C ASP A 583 -6.55 -16.88 20.80
N GLU A 584 -7.10 -16.93 22.02
CA GLU A 584 -7.70 -15.77 22.69
C GLU A 584 -6.71 -14.63 22.95
N ILE A 585 -5.41 -14.90 23.17
CA ILE A 585 -4.41 -13.86 23.44
C ILE A 585 -4.24 -12.99 22.19
N ILE A 586 -4.14 -13.61 21.01
CA ILE A 586 -4.08 -12.89 19.72
C ILE A 586 -5.35 -12.05 19.51
N LEU A 587 -6.53 -12.57 19.89
CA LEU A 587 -7.79 -11.85 19.77
C LEU A 587 -7.89 -10.65 20.75
N PHE A 588 -7.39 -10.77 21.98
CA PHE A 588 -7.29 -9.63 22.91
C PHE A 588 -6.30 -8.57 22.42
N VAL A 589 -5.15 -8.97 21.84
CA VAL A 589 -4.22 -8.04 21.18
C VAL A 589 -4.92 -7.30 20.04
N ALA A 590 -5.73 -7.99 19.23
CA ALA A 590 -6.47 -7.37 18.14
C ALA A 590 -7.48 -6.32 18.62
N ASN A 591 -8.22 -6.56 19.71
CA ASN A 591 -9.08 -5.54 20.34
C ASN A 591 -8.29 -4.29 20.75
N GLY A 592 -7.12 -4.50 21.40
CA GLY A 592 -6.25 -3.40 21.83
C GLY A 592 -5.76 -2.55 20.66
N LEU A 593 -5.37 -3.20 19.56
CA LEU A 593 -5.02 -2.51 18.32
C LEU A 593 -6.24 -1.82 17.67
N THR A 594 -7.45 -2.41 17.74
CA THR A 594 -8.68 -1.75 17.27
C THR A 594 -8.96 -0.46 18.04
N ILE A 595 -8.80 -0.46 19.36
CA ILE A 595 -8.93 0.75 20.18
C ILE A 595 -7.88 1.79 19.78
N ALA A 596 -6.62 1.38 19.58
CA ALA A 596 -5.55 2.27 19.15
C ALA A 596 -5.80 2.91 17.77
N VAL A 597 -6.29 2.15 16.78
CA VAL A 597 -6.58 2.69 15.44
C VAL A 597 -7.85 3.57 15.42
N LEU A 598 -8.82 3.33 16.31
CA LEU A 598 -9.96 4.24 16.51
C LEU A 598 -9.53 5.58 17.10
N ILE A 599 -8.63 5.56 18.10
CA ILE A 599 -8.03 6.78 18.65
C ILE A 599 -7.23 7.52 17.56
N MET A 600 -6.46 6.79 16.74
CA MET A 600 -5.74 7.37 15.60
C MET A 600 -6.69 7.98 14.55
N TRP A 601 -7.81 7.32 14.22
CA TRP A 601 -8.82 7.88 13.31
C TRP A 601 -9.39 9.21 13.84
N ALA A 602 -9.74 9.28 15.13
CA ALA A 602 -10.24 10.52 15.74
C ALA A 602 -9.16 11.62 15.77
N PHE A 603 -7.92 11.26 16.09
CA PHE A 603 -6.77 12.18 16.07
C PHE A 603 -6.50 12.75 14.67
N VAL A 604 -6.46 11.90 13.64
CA VAL A 604 -6.25 12.33 12.25
C VAL A 604 -7.43 13.15 11.74
N LEU A 605 -8.68 12.79 12.07
CA LEU A 605 -9.87 13.58 11.70
C LEU A 605 -9.84 14.99 12.30
N TYR A 606 -9.49 15.11 13.59
CA TYR A 606 -9.34 16.40 14.25
C TYR A 606 -8.29 17.28 13.53
N HIS A 607 -7.13 16.72 13.22
CA HIS A 607 -6.08 17.45 12.50
C HIS A 607 -6.50 17.80 11.06
N ASN A 608 -7.24 16.93 10.37
CA ASN A 608 -7.78 17.21 9.04
C ASN A 608 -8.75 18.40 9.06
N ILE A 609 -9.68 18.45 10.02
CA ILE A 609 -10.64 19.55 10.17
C ILE A 609 -9.89 20.85 10.53
N ARG A 610 -8.95 20.77 11.49
CA ARG A 610 -8.09 21.89 11.88
C ARG A 610 -7.32 22.45 10.68
N ALA A 611 -6.75 21.58 9.85
CA ALA A 611 -5.99 21.94 8.65
C ALA A 611 -6.84 22.71 7.61
N VAL A 612 -8.11 22.34 7.43
CA VAL A 612 -9.04 23.11 6.57
C VAL A 612 -9.29 24.50 7.15
N ILE A 613 -9.49 24.61 8.47
CA ILE A 613 -9.79 25.88 9.14
C ILE A 613 -8.58 26.82 9.10
N VAL A 614 -7.39 26.35 9.49
CA VAL A 614 -6.19 27.19 9.52
C VAL A 614 -5.55 27.38 8.14
N VAL A 615 -6.02 26.68 7.10
CA VAL A 615 -5.47 26.72 5.74
C VAL A 615 -4.04 26.15 5.69
N ASP A 616 -3.88 24.93 6.22
CA ASP A 616 -2.71 24.08 5.98
C ASP A 616 -2.90 23.15 4.76
N ILE A 617 -4.16 23.00 4.29
CA ILE A 617 -4.57 22.24 3.10
C ILE A 617 -5.68 23.02 2.34
N MET A 618 -5.99 22.59 1.12
CA MET A 618 -6.77 23.35 0.12
C MET A 618 -6.19 24.75 -0.10
N TYR A 619 -4.92 24.82 -0.50
CA TYR A 619 -4.20 26.08 -0.77
C TYR A 619 -3.03 25.87 -1.76
N PRO A 620 -2.69 26.84 -2.63
CA PRO A 620 -1.55 26.72 -3.53
C PRO A 620 -0.27 26.29 -2.82
N GLY A 621 0.41 25.26 -3.35
CA GLY A 621 1.67 24.75 -2.81
C GLY A 621 1.56 23.89 -1.56
N ARG A 622 0.36 23.52 -1.10
CA ARG A 622 0.17 22.74 0.14
C ARG A 622 -0.37 21.33 -0.05
N ASP A 623 -1.07 21.07 -1.14
CA ASP A 623 -1.69 19.79 -1.47
C ASP A 623 -0.93 19.05 -2.59
N GLU A 624 -1.49 17.96 -3.10
CA GLU A 624 -0.84 17.09 -4.08
C GLU A 624 -0.84 17.64 -5.54
N ASP A 625 -1.37 18.84 -5.75
CA ASP A 625 -1.50 19.53 -7.04
C ASP A 625 -0.30 20.44 -7.41
N VAL A 626 0.85 20.22 -6.75
CA VAL A 626 2.12 20.92 -7.00
C VAL A 626 3.30 19.92 -6.99
N GLU A 627 4.36 20.23 -7.74
CA GLU A 627 5.62 19.47 -7.84
C GLU A 627 6.63 19.83 -6.70
N ASP A 628 7.63 18.97 -6.44
CA ASP A 628 8.65 19.12 -5.35
C ASP A 628 10.03 19.44 -5.94
#